data_AF-A0A951AWL6-F1
#
_entry.id   AF-A0A951AWL6-F1
#
_cell.length_a   1.000
_cell.length_b   1.000
_cell.length_c   1.000
_cell.angle_alpha   90.00
_cell.angle_beta   90.00
_cell.angle_gamma   90.00
#
_symmetry.space_group_name_H-M   'P 1'
#
loop_
_entity.id
_entity.type
_entity.pdbx_description
1 polymer ?
#
loop_
_entity_poly.entity_id
_entity_poly.type
_entity_poly.pdbx_seq_one_letter_code
_entity_poly.pdbx_strand_id
1 'polypeptide(L)' 'PAAVERGGHVRVGLEDAPWGSELGNVRWVEEAVRSVRLAGGEPATAAEVRAALRSATARA' A
#
# COMPACT_ATOMS: atom_id res chain seq x y z
N PRO A 1 -4.50 -6.82 -4.95
CA PRO A 1 -5.48 -6.46 -6.02
C PRO A 1 -6.87 -6.13 -5.48
N ALA A 2 -7.53 -7.08 -4.79
CA ALA A 2 -8.91 -6.91 -4.33
C ALA A 2 -9.17 -5.65 -3.46
N ALA A 3 -8.22 -5.27 -2.60
CA ALA A 3 -8.34 -4.02 -1.83
C ALA A 3 -8.36 -2.79 -2.73
N VAL A 4 -7.45 -2.71 -3.70
CA VAL A 4 -7.32 -1.59 -4.65
C VAL A 4 -8.55 -1.49 -5.56
N GLU A 5 -9.02 -2.62 -6.09
CA GLU A 5 -10.23 -2.71 -6.93
C GLU A 5 -11.49 -2.18 -6.22
N ARG A 6 -11.50 -2.21 -4.88
CA ARG A 6 -12.59 -1.71 -4.04
C ARG A 6 -12.34 -0.31 -3.48
N GLY A 7 -11.30 0.38 -3.94
CA GLY A 7 -10.91 1.72 -3.48
C GLY A 7 -10.23 1.75 -2.11
N GLY A 8 -9.74 0.62 -1.60
CA GLY A 8 -9.02 0.51 -0.34
C GLY A 8 -7.51 0.71 -0.48
N HIS A 9 -6.83 0.77 0.68
CA HIS A 9 -5.37 0.86 0.77
C HIS A 9 -4.75 -0.51 1.08
N VAL A 10 -3.44 -0.64 0.86
CA VAL A 10 -2.69 -1.87 1.06
C VAL A 10 -1.56 -1.67 2.07
N ARG A 11 -1.29 -2.72 2.86
CA ARG A 11 -0.11 -2.85 3.72
C ARG A 11 0.68 -4.08 3.26
N VAL A 12 2.00 -3.96 3.24
CA VAL A 12 2.93 -5.06 3.02
C VAL A 12 4.16 -4.86 3.90
N GLY A 13 4.92 -5.93 4.12
CA GLY A 13 6.17 -5.92 4.85
C GLY A 13 6.44 -7.27 5.48
N LEU A 14 7.63 -7.45 6.03
CA LEU A 14 8.06 -8.68 6.70
C LEU A 14 7.16 -9.08 7.88
N GLU A 15 6.46 -8.11 8.48
CA GLU A 15 5.46 -8.35 9.53
C GLU A 15 4.32 -9.26 9.05
N ASP A 16 3.90 -9.09 7.79
CA ASP A 16 2.79 -9.84 7.18
C ASP A 16 3.27 -10.95 6.23
N ALA A 17 4.58 -10.99 5.95
CA ALA A 17 5.14 -11.91 4.98
C ALA A 17 5.13 -13.36 5.52
N PRO A 18 5.13 -14.36 4.62
CA PRO A 18 5.36 -15.74 5.04
C PRO A 18 6.64 -15.86 5.88
N TRP A 19 6.57 -16.68 6.94
CA TRP A 19 7.74 -16.96 7.77
C TRP A 19 8.89 -17.50 6.91
N GLY A 20 10.09 -16.96 7.11
CA GLY A 20 11.26 -17.32 6.29
C GLY A 20 11.24 -16.72 4.88
N SER A 21 10.42 -15.70 4.62
CA SER A 21 10.40 -14.97 3.35
C SER A 21 11.81 -14.61 2.87
N GLU A 22 12.16 -15.03 1.66
CA GLU A 22 13.42 -14.69 1.01
C GLU A 22 13.44 -13.23 0.50
N LEU A 23 12.28 -12.58 0.42
CA LEU A 23 12.16 -11.18 0.06
C LEU A 23 12.35 -10.28 1.29
N GLY A 24 13.16 -9.23 1.14
CA GLY A 24 13.21 -8.11 2.10
C GLY A 24 12.06 -7.11 1.89
N ASN A 25 11.89 -6.19 2.85
CA ASN A 25 10.82 -5.17 2.83
C ASN A 25 10.77 -4.38 1.51
N VAL A 26 11.92 -3.98 0.97
CA VAL A 26 11.97 -3.22 -0.30
C VAL A 26 11.36 -4.02 -1.44
N ARG A 27 11.68 -5.31 -1.56
CA ARG A 27 11.14 -6.18 -2.61
C ARG A 27 9.63 -6.42 -2.43
N TRP A 28 9.17 -6.57 -1.19
CA TRP A 28 7.72 -6.62 -0.91
C TRP A 28 6.99 -5.35 -1.35
N VAL A 29 7.58 -4.18 -1.11
CA VAL A 29 7.02 -2.90 -1.57
C VAL A 29 7.01 -2.81 -3.10
N GLU A 30 8.08 -3.22 -3.79
CA GLU A 30 8.13 -3.24 -5.26
C GLU A 30 7.04 -4.14 -5.86
N GLU A 31 6.84 -5.34 -5.30
CA GLU A 31 5.76 -6.24 -5.73
C GLU A 31 4.36 -5.68 -5.46
N ALA A 32 4.19 -4.98 -4.32
CA ALA A 32 2.95 -4.29 -4.02
C ALA A 32 2.67 -3.17 -5.02
N VAL A 33 3.68 -2.34 -5.35
CA VAL A 33 3.57 -1.28 -6.35
C VAL A 33 3.17 -1.84 -7.71
N ARG A 34 3.81 -2.92 -8.16
CA ARG A 34 3.45 -3.61 -9.40
C ARG A 34 2.00 -4.07 -9.38
N SER A 35 1.56 -4.67 -8.28
CA SER A 35 0.19 -5.17 -8.12
C SER A 35 -0.86 -4.06 -8.05
N VAL A 36 -0.55 -2.93 -7.43
CA VAL A 36 -1.41 -1.73 -7.37
C VAL A 36 -1.63 -1.18 -8.77
N ARG A 37 -0.55 -1.03 -9.56
CA ARG A 37 -0.62 -0.53 -10.94
C ARG A 37 -1.39 -1.46 -11.86
N LEU A 38 -1.19 -2.77 -11.74
CA LEU A 38 -1.97 -3.76 -12.50
C LEU A 38 -3.46 -3.72 -12.17
N ALA A 39 -3.83 -3.33 -10.94
CA ALA A 39 -5.21 -3.12 -10.53
C ALA A 39 -5.76 -1.73 -10.90
N GLY A 40 -5.01 -0.92 -11.67
CA GLY A 40 -5.42 0.42 -12.12
C GLY A 40 -5.23 1.54 -11.09
N GLY A 41 -4.58 1.27 -9.97
CA GLY A 41 -4.21 2.30 -8.98
C GLY A 41 -2.81 2.87 -9.21
N GLU A 42 -2.46 3.92 -8.48
CA GLU A 42 -1.09 4.44 -8.39
C GLU A 42 -0.72 4.66 -6.92
N PRO A 43 0.47 4.23 -6.46
CA PRO A 43 0.91 4.49 -5.09
C PRO A 43 0.99 5.98 -4.80
N ALA A 44 0.34 6.39 -3.70
CA ALA A 44 0.42 7.76 -3.22
C ALA A 44 1.83 8.08 -2.70
N THR A 45 2.27 9.32 -2.93
CA THR A 45 3.42 9.91 -2.27
C THR A 45 3.15 10.09 -0.78
N ALA A 46 4.23 10.18 0.01
CA ALA A 46 4.11 10.45 1.44
C ALA A 46 3.42 11.80 1.74
N ALA A 47 3.54 12.79 0.84
CA ALA A 47 2.86 14.07 0.99
C ALA A 47 1.34 13.95 0.82
N GLU A 48 0.88 13.21 -0.18
CA GLU A 48 -0.53 12.93 -0.43
C GLU A 48 -1.17 12.16 0.72
N VAL A 49 -0.47 11.13 1.24
CA VAL A 49 -0.94 10.37 2.41
C VAL A 49 -1.14 11.28 3.62
N ARG A 50 -0.16 12.14 3.93
CA ARG A 50 -0.28 13.09 5.06
C ARG A 50 -1.43 14.08 4.85
N ALA A 51 -1.65 14.56 3.63
CA ALA A 51 -2.76 15.46 3.33
C ALA A 51 -4.12 14.77 3.51
N ALA A 52 -4.26 13.56 2.99
CA ALA A 52 -5.48 12.75 3.09
C ALA A 52 -5.83 12.43 4.56
N LEU A 53 -4.84 12.03 5.37
CA LEU A 53 -5.07 11.71 6.78
C LEU A 53 -5.50 12.93 7.60
N ARG A 54 -4.90 14.11 7.38
CA ARG A 54 -5.37 15.35 8.02
C ARG A 54 -6.83 15.65 7.69
N SER A 55 -7.21 15.47 6.42
CA SER A 55 -8.59 15.66 5.97
C SER A 55 -9.55 14.61 6.54
N ALA A 56 -9.10 13.36 6.72
CA ALA A 56 -9.90 12.31 7.33
C ALA A 56 -10.15 12.58 8.82
N THR A 57 -9.12 12.97 9.58
CA THR A 57 -9.25 13.33 10.99
C THR A 57 -10.17 14.54 11.20
N ALA A 58 -10.12 15.55 10.32
CA ALA A 58 -11.00 16.72 10.43
C ALA A 58 -12.49 16.43 10.16
N ARG A 59 -12.80 15.26 9.57
CA ARG A 59 -14.16 14.80 9.27
C ARG A 59 -14.73 13.85 10.33
N ALA A 60 -13.92 13.41 11.28
CA ALA A 60 -14.28 12.50 12.37
C ALA A 60 -14.56 13.29 13.65
#